data_AF-K4ITL3-F1
#
_entry.id   AF-K4ITL3-F1
#
_cell.length_a   1.000
_cell.length_b   1.000
_cell.length_c   1.000
_cell.angle_alpha   90.00
_cell.angle_beta   90.00
_cell.angle_gamma   90.00
#
_symmetry.space_group_name_H-M   'P 1'
#
loop_
_entity.id
_entity.type
_entity.pdbx_description
1 polymer ?
#
loop_
_entity_poly.entity_id
_entity_poly.type
_entity_poly.pdbx_seq_one_letter_code
_entity_poly.pdbx_strand_id
1 'polypeptide(L)' 'MNALNALNVIMGMVGPWQWVIIGIAILLLFGGKKIPELMRGLGSGIKEFKDASKEEDDDSETKKESKSIK' A
#
# COMPACT_ATOMS: atom_id res chain seq x y z
N MET A 1 34.98 4.09 21.62
CA MET A 1 34.07 3.88 20.48
C MET A 1 33.65 5.24 19.97
N ASN A 2 33.91 5.52 18.70
CA ASN A 2 33.81 6.87 18.16
C ASN A 2 32.34 7.17 17.84
N ALA A 3 31.89 8.43 17.95
CA ALA A 3 30.50 8.81 17.71
C ALA A 3 29.97 8.36 16.33
N LEU A 4 30.85 8.36 15.32
CA LEU A 4 30.58 7.89 13.97
C LEU A 4 30.31 6.36 13.93
N ASN A 5 30.96 5.59 14.80
CA ASN A 5 30.71 4.15 14.96
C ASN A 5 29.40 3.88 15.70
N ALA A 6 29.03 4.72 16.68
CA ALA A 6 27.72 4.63 17.33
C ALA A 6 26.56 4.96 16.37
N LEU A 7 26.73 5.96 15.50
CA LEU A 7 25.77 6.30 14.47
C LEU A 7 25.64 5.20 13.41
N ASN A 8 26.76 4.58 13.02
CA ASN A 8 26.76 3.41 12.14
C ASN A 8 26.11 2.18 12.78
N VAL A 9 26.25 2.01 14.09
CA VAL A 9 25.51 0.97 14.81
C VAL A 9 24.03 1.29 14.83
N ILE A 10 23.60 2.52 15.10
CA ILE A 10 22.16 2.87 15.12
C ILE A 10 21.51 2.78 13.72
N MET A 11 22.18 3.28 12.67
CA MET A 11 21.68 3.15 11.28
C MET A 11 21.86 1.73 10.73
N GLY A 12 22.95 1.03 11.09
CA GLY A 12 23.25 -0.34 10.66
C GLY A 12 22.53 -1.42 11.46
N MET A 13 21.98 -1.08 12.64
CA MET A 13 21.15 -1.96 13.47
C MET A 13 19.73 -2.13 12.93
N VAL A 14 19.30 -1.31 11.96
CA VAL A 14 18.06 -1.54 11.21
C VAL A 14 18.42 -1.79 9.75
N GLY A 15 19.27 -2.79 9.55
CA GLY A 15 19.67 -3.25 8.23
C GLY A 15 18.62 -4.13 7.56
N PRO A 16 18.89 -4.55 6.31
CA PRO A 16 18.03 -5.49 5.57
C PRO A 16 17.75 -6.78 6.34
N TRP A 17 18.70 -7.20 7.20
CA TRP A 17 18.62 -8.44 7.96
C TRP A 17 17.46 -8.45 8.98
N GLN A 18 17.19 -7.31 9.61
CA GLN A 18 16.12 -7.13 10.60
C GLN A 18 14.76 -7.18 9.91
N TRP A 19 14.63 -6.56 8.74
CA TRP A 19 13.43 -6.66 7.91
C TRP A 19 13.15 -8.10 7.47
N VAL A 20 14.19 -8.87 7.15
CA VAL A 20 14.05 -10.32 6.85
C VAL A 20 13.56 -11.10 8.07
N ILE A 21 14.13 -10.85 9.25
CA ILE A 21 13.71 -11.52 10.50
C ILE A 21 12.24 -11.19 10.82
N ILE A 22 11.84 -9.92 10.70
CA ILE A 22 10.45 -9.48 10.91
C ILE A 22 9.52 -10.15 9.88
N GLY A 23 9.94 -10.19 8.61
CA GLY A 23 9.20 -10.86 7.55
C GLY A 23 8.98 -12.35 7.85
N ILE A 24 10.01 -13.05 8.34
CA ILE A 24 9.91 -14.46 8.75
C ILE A 24 8.99 -14.61 9.97
N ALA A 25 9.10 -13.74 10.97
CA ALA A 25 8.23 -13.79 12.15
C ALA A 25 6.75 -13.62 11.77
N ILE A 26 6.43 -12.65 10.91
CA ILE A 26 5.08 -12.46 10.34
C ILE A 26 4.67 -13.70 9.54
N LEU A 27 5.57 -14.27 8.74
CA LEU A 27 5.31 -15.47 7.95
C LEU A 27 5.00 -16.70 8.82
N LEU A 28 5.64 -16.82 9.99
CA LEU A 28 5.39 -17.90 10.95
C LEU A 28 4.06 -17.70 11.70
N LEU A 29 3.73 -16.47 12.07
CA LEU A 29 2.49 -16.14 12.79
C LEU A 29 1.25 -16.27 11.88
N PHE A 30 1.33 -15.74 10.66
CA PHE A 30 0.20 -15.70 9.74
C PHE A 30 0.24 -16.82 8.70
N GLY A 31 1.39 -17.42 8.42
CA GLY A 31 1.57 -18.39 7.33
C GLY A 31 1.73 -17.73 5.97
N GLY A 32 2.48 -18.38 5.07
CA GLY A 32 2.76 -17.83 3.73
C GLY A 32 1.59 -17.70 2.78
N LYS A 33 0.45 -18.31 3.09
CA LYS A 33 -0.77 -18.22 2.28
C LYS A 33 -1.68 -17.06 2.68
N LYS A 34 -1.63 -16.60 3.93
CA LYS A 34 -2.53 -15.55 4.45
C LYS A 34 -2.15 -14.16 3.96
N ILE A 35 -0.86 -13.84 3.84
CA ILE A 35 -0.40 -12.52 3.36
C ILE A 35 -0.88 -12.26 1.92
N PRO A 36 -0.69 -13.17 0.93
CA PRO A 36 -1.21 -12.97 -0.42
C PRO A 36 -2.74 -12.95 -0.50
N GLU A 37 -3.42 -13.75 0.32
CA GLU A 37 -4.89 -13.79 0.39
C GLU A 37 -5.46 -12.44 0.85
N LEU A 38 -4.89 -11.86 1.92
CA LEU A 38 -5.24 -10.53 2.42
C LEU A 38 -4.91 -9.42 1.42
N MET A 39 -3.74 -9.48 0.78
CA MET A 39 -3.36 -8.50 -0.25
C MET A 39 -4.29 -8.55 -1.46
N ARG A 40 -4.72 -9.75 -1.90
CA ARG A 40 -5.69 -9.90 -2.99
C ARG A 40 -7.05 -9.34 -2.59
N GLY A 41 -7.54 -9.66 -1.39
CA GLY A 41 -8.81 -9.11 -0.89
C GLY A 41 -8.81 -7.60 -0.78
N LEU A 42 -7.75 -7.03 -0.18
CA LEU A 42 -7.58 -5.57 -0.08
C LEU A 42 -7.43 -4.91 -1.45
N GLY A 43 -6.67 -5.53 -2.36
CA GLY A 43 -6.46 -5.02 -3.71
C GLY A 43 -7.74 -4.99 -4.54
N SER A 44 -8.57 -6.03 -4.46
CA SER A 44 -9.89 -6.04 -5.09
C SER A 44 -10.80 -4.96 -4.52
N GLY A 45 -10.86 -4.81 -3.19
CA GLY A 45 -11.69 -3.78 -2.54
C GLY A 45 -11.25 -2.35 -2.91
N ILE A 46 -9.94 -2.07 -2.96
CA ILE A 46 -9.42 -0.78 -3.42
C ILE A 46 -9.77 -0.53 -4.89
N LYS A 47 -9.71 -1.58 -5.74
CA LYS A 47 -10.07 -1.48 -7.15
C LYS A 47 -11.56 -1.16 -7.33
N GLU A 48 -12.43 -1.92 -6.67
CA GLU A 48 -13.89 -1.70 -6.70
C GLU A 48 -14.26 -0.30 -6.17
N PHE A 49 -13.61 0.14 -5.09
CA PHE A 49 -13.81 1.49 -4.54
C PHE A 49 -13.40 2.58 -5.53
N LYS A 50 -12.27 2.39 -6.23
CA LYS A 50 -11.78 3.33 -7.24
C LYS A 50 -12.68 3.35 -8.48
N ASP A 51 -13.18 2.20 -8.91
CA ASP A 51 -14.05 2.08 -10.08
C ASP A 51 -15.40 2.77 -9.80
N ALA A 52 -16.01 2.52 -8.62
CA ALA A 52 -17.23 3.20 -8.19
C ALA A 52 -17.06 4.71 -8.02
N SER A 53 -15.94 5.17 -7.46
CA SER A 53 -15.66 6.61 -7.32
C SER A 53 -15.49 7.31 -8.67
N LYS A 54 -14.94 6.62 -9.68
CA LYS A 54 -14.79 7.16 -11.03
C LYS A 54 -16.11 7.29 -11.77
N GLU A 55 -17.02 6.34 -11.59
CA GLU A 55 -18.37 6.42 -12.18
C GLU A 55 -19.16 7.60 -11.61
N GLU A 56 -19.01 7.91 -10.32
CA GLU A 56 -19.61 9.11 -9.71
C GLU A 56 -19.01 10.43 -10.24
N ASP A 57 -17.71 10.44 -10.55
CA ASP A 57 -17.02 11.61 -11.12
C ASP A 57 -17.38 11.83 -12.61
N ASP A 58 -17.44 10.78 -13.44
CA ASP A 58 -17.76 10.88 -14.89
C ASP A 58 -19.23 11.27 -15.16
N ASP A 59 -20.16 10.90 -14.27
CA ASP A 59 -21.56 11.35 -14.33
C ASP A 59 -21.73 12.86 -14.00
N SER A 60 -20.70 13.48 -13.39
CA SER A 60 -20.67 14.91 -13.10
C SER A 60 -20.07 15.76 -14.25
N GLU A 61 -19.22 15.17 -15.11
CA GLU A 61 -18.60 15.86 -16.24
C GLU A 61 -19.45 15.83 -17.53
N THR A 62 -20.27 14.79 -17.73
CA THR A 62 -21.06 14.64 -18.99
C THR A 62 -22.30 15.57 -19.07
N LYS A 63 -22.70 16.25 -17.97
CA LYS A 63 -23.87 17.16 -17.96
C LYS A 63 -23.57 18.65 -18.23
N LYS A 64 -22.32 19.06 -18.49
CA LYS A 64 -22.00 20.49 -18.72
C LYS A 64 -21.89 20.94 -20.18
N GLU A 65 -21.91 20.06 -21.19
CA GLU A 65 -21.67 20.47 -22.59
C GLU A 65 -22.93 20.59 -23.47
N SER A 66 -24.14 20.36 -22.94
CA SER A 66 -25.40 20.45 -23.72
C SER A 66 -26.36 21.57 -23.28
N LYS A 67 -25.84 22.75 -22.91
CA LYS A 67 -26.71 23.93 -22.62
C LYS A 67 -26.17 25.29 -23.09
N SER A 68 -25.42 25.34 -24.19
CA SER A 68 -24.99 26.61 -24.82
C SER A 68 -25.46 26.82 -26.26
N ILE A 69 -26.39 26.01 -26.77
CA ILE A 69 -27.00 26.25 -28.08
C ILE A 69 -28.52 26.17 -27.95
N LYS A 70 -29.11 27.22 -27.38
CA LYS A 70 -30.44 27.67 -27.79
C LYS A 70 -30.63 29.14 -27.46
#